data_AF-A0A6A8AQS9-F1
#
_entry.id   AF-A0A6A8AQS9-F1
#
_cell.length_a   1.000
_cell.length_b   1.000
_cell.length_c   1.000
_cell.angle_alpha   90.00
_cell.angle_beta   90.00
_cell.angle_gamma   90.00
#
_symmetry.space_group_name_H-M   'P 1'
#
loop_
_entity.id
_entity.type
_entity.pdbx_description
1 polymer ?
#
loop_
_entity_poly.entity_id
_entity_poly.type
_entity_poly.pdbx_seq_one_letter_code
_entity_poly.pdbx_strand_id
1 'polypeptide(L)'
;RGWSKEKVLAAYVRAMSIRMSELIEKVGCERDFVITGGQSKNIGIVNRIENILGVKRLPVPNLEGTGRDPVSAGAIGAALFAKALYEKSLKR
;
A
#
# COMPACT_ATOMS: atom_id res chain seq x y z
N ARG A 1 -4.54 15.43 -32.78
CA ARG A 1 -5.11 16.02 -31.53
C ARG A 1 -4.86 15.03 -30.40
N GLY A 2 -4.43 15.50 -29.23
CA GLY A 2 -4.16 14.65 -28.06
C GLY A 2 -5.30 14.63 -27.04
N TRP A 3 -5.12 13.84 -25.98
CA TRP A 3 -5.99 13.85 -24.80
C TRP A 3 -5.54 14.91 -23.79
N SER A 4 -6.45 15.33 -22.91
CA SER A 4 -6.07 16.20 -21.79
C SER A 4 -5.16 15.46 -20.80
N LYS A 5 -4.33 16.20 -20.05
CA LYS A 5 -3.40 15.62 -19.06
C LYS A 5 -4.14 14.82 -17.99
N GLU A 6 -5.30 15.33 -17.57
CA GLU A 6 -6.16 14.71 -16.57
C GLU A 6 -6.70 13.37 -17.07
N LYS A 7 -7.09 13.30 -18.35
CA LYS A 7 -7.59 12.07 -18.96
C LYS A 7 -6.49 11.01 -19.09
N VAL A 8 -5.28 11.42 -19.48
CA VAL A 8 -4.12 10.52 -19.54
C VAL A 8 -3.78 10.00 -18.14
N LEU A 9 -3.72 10.88 -17.14
CA LEU A 9 -3.42 10.50 -15.77
C LEU A 9 -4.49 9.58 -15.19
N ALA A 10 -5.78 9.85 -15.42
CA ALA A 10 -6.87 9.00 -14.96
C ALA A 10 -6.82 7.60 -15.60
N ALA A 11 -6.48 7.51 -16.89
CA ALA A 11 -6.30 6.23 -17.58
C ALA A 11 -5.12 5.44 -16.98
N TYR A 12 -3.99 6.10 -16.73
CA TYR A 12 -2.83 5.48 -16.09
C TYR A 12 -3.16 4.96 -14.68
N VAL A 13 -3.75 5.81 -13.83
CA VAL A 13 -4.13 5.45 -12.46
C VAL A 13 -5.12 4.28 -12.46
N ARG A 14 -6.09 4.27 -13.39
CA ARG A 14 -7.02 3.13 -13.54
C ARG A 14 -6.29 1.84 -13.92
N ALA A 15 -5.41 1.88 -14.91
CA ALA A 15 -4.65 0.71 -15.34
C ALA A 15 -3.76 0.15 -14.21
N MET A 16 -3.13 1.03 -13.44
CA MET A 16 -2.33 0.64 -12.27
C MET A 16 -3.18 0.01 -11.17
N SER A 17 -4.35 0.58 -10.85
CA SER A 17 -5.26 -0.01 -9.86
C SER A 17 -5.73 -1.40 -10.27
N ILE A 18 -6.09 -1.62 -11.54
CA ILE A 18 -6.49 -2.95 -12.06
C ILE A 18 -5.35 -3.95 -11.83
N ARG A 19 -4.13 -3.62 -12.25
CA ARG A 19 -2.96 -4.49 -12.05
C ARG A 19 -2.72 -4.81 -10.58
N MET A 20 -2.86 -3.83 -9.69
CA MET A 20 -2.67 -4.04 -8.24
C MET A 20 -3.74 -4.97 -7.67
N SER A 21 -5.01 -4.78 -8.05
CA SER A 21 -6.11 -5.65 -7.63
C SER A 21 -5.95 -7.09 -8.12
N GLU A 22 -5.56 -7.30 -9.37
CA GLU A 22 -5.28 -8.64 -9.92
C GLU A 22 -4.17 -9.37 -9.15
N LEU A 23 -3.14 -8.65 -8.68
CA LEU A 23 -2.08 -9.23 -7.87
C LEU A 23 -2.59 -9.64 -6.48
N ILE A 24 -3.46 -8.84 -5.87
CA ILE A 24 -4.08 -9.14 -4.58
C ILE A 24 -4.98 -10.38 -4.70
N GLU A 25 -5.82 -10.44 -5.72
CA GLU A 25 -6.69 -11.60 -5.97
C GLU A 25 -5.90 -12.90 -6.17
N LYS A 26 -4.76 -12.84 -6.87
CA LYS A 26 -3.88 -14.00 -7.07
C LYS A 26 -3.27 -14.55 -5.80
N VAL A 27 -2.96 -13.69 -4.83
CA VAL A 27 -2.38 -14.10 -3.53
C VAL A 27 -3.49 -14.60 -2.58
N GLY A 28 -4.76 -14.33 -2.89
CA GLY A 28 -5.90 -14.55 -2.03
C GLY A 28 -6.22 -13.26 -1.26
N CYS A 29 -7.36 -12.64 -1.58
CA CYS A 29 -7.79 -11.43 -0.87
C CYS A 29 -8.46 -11.83 0.45
N GLU A 30 -7.81 -11.53 1.57
CA GLU A 30 -8.49 -11.49 2.87
C GLU A 30 -9.44 -10.28 2.91
N ARG A 31 -10.49 -10.35 3.74
CA ARG A 31 -11.49 -9.26 3.86
C ARG A 31 -10.90 -7.95 4.39
N ASP A 32 -9.69 -7.99 4.93
CA ASP A 32 -8.99 -6.85 5.49
C ASP A 32 -7.65 -6.67 4.77
N PHE A 33 -7.39 -5.47 4.27
CA PHE A 33 -6.10 -5.13 3.66
C PHE A 33 -5.63 -3.73 4.04
N VAL A 34 -4.32 -3.51 3.92
CA VAL A 34 -3.67 -2.21 4.13
C VAL A 34 -2.85 -1.82 2.91
N ILE A 35 -2.76 -0.52 2.64
CA ILE A 35 -1.84 0.05 1.65
C ILE A 35 -0.79 0.85 2.41
N THR A 36 0.49 0.47 2.25
CA THR A 36 1.64 1.14 2.88
C THR A 36 2.54 1.77 1.81
N GLY A 37 3.65 2.40 2.22
CA GLY A 37 4.59 3.04 1.28
C GLY A 37 4.00 4.30 0.62
N GLY A 38 4.64 4.79 -0.44
CA GLY A 38 4.23 6.05 -1.09
C GLY A 38 2.81 6.02 -1.68
N GLN A 39 2.36 4.86 -2.17
CA GLN A 39 1.03 4.72 -2.77
C GLN A 39 -0.11 4.86 -1.76
N SER A 40 0.16 4.66 -0.46
CA SER A 40 -0.83 4.86 0.61
C SER A 40 -1.42 6.28 0.65
N LYS A 41 -0.66 7.28 0.14
CA LYS A 41 -1.04 8.69 0.06
C LYS A 41 -1.73 9.05 -1.26
N ASN A 42 -1.76 8.16 -2.24
CA ASN A 42 -2.42 8.40 -3.52
C ASN A 42 -3.91 8.01 -3.43
N ILE A 43 -4.75 8.97 -3.08
CA ILE A 43 -6.21 8.76 -2.96
C ILE A 43 -6.85 8.21 -4.24
N GLY A 44 -6.30 8.54 -5.42
CA GLY A 44 -6.81 8.06 -6.70
C GLY A 44 -6.58 6.58 -6.94
N ILE A 45 -5.45 6.05 -6.47
CA ILE A 45 -5.14 4.61 -6.50
C ILE A 45 -5.93 3.89 -5.40
N VAL A 46 -5.87 4.40 -4.16
CA VAL A 46 -6.52 3.81 -2.98
C VAL A 46 -8.00 3.57 -3.25
N ASN A 47 -8.74 4.62 -3.61
CA ASN A 47 -10.19 4.53 -3.79
C ASN A 47 -10.57 3.58 -4.93
N ARG A 48 -9.77 3.52 -5.99
CA ARG A 48 -10.02 2.61 -7.12
C ARG A 48 -9.76 1.16 -6.75
N ILE A 49 -8.71 0.87 -5.99
CA ILE A 49 -8.45 -0.49 -5.52
C ILE A 49 -9.59 -0.98 -4.63
N GLU A 50 -10.03 -0.15 -3.66
CA GLU A 50 -11.19 -0.49 -2.81
C GLU A 50 -12.45 -0.78 -3.65
N ASN A 51 -12.71 0.04 -4.67
CA ASN A 51 -13.87 -0.14 -5.55
C ASN A 51 -13.76 -1.39 -6.43
N ILE A 52 -12.56 -1.72 -6.93
CA ILE A 52 -12.34 -2.91 -7.76
C ILE A 52 -12.49 -4.19 -6.91
N LEU A 53 -11.91 -4.20 -5.71
CA LEU A 53 -11.96 -5.35 -4.81
C LEU A 53 -13.30 -5.50 -4.07
N GLY A 54 -14.12 -4.44 -4.03
CA GLY A 54 -15.36 -4.41 -3.25
C GLY A 54 -15.13 -4.46 -1.72
N VAL A 55 -13.93 -4.10 -1.27
CA VAL A 55 -13.48 -4.19 0.13
C VAL A 55 -12.88 -2.86 0.54
N LYS A 56 -13.15 -2.43 1.77
CA LYS A 56 -12.52 -1.22 2.35
C LYS A 56 -11.21 -1.57 3.02
N ARG A 57 -10.20 -0.71 2.85
CA ARG A 57 -8.94 -0.87 3.57
C ARG A 57 -9.15 -0.61 5.07
N LEU A 58 -8.33 -1.24 5.89
CA LEU A 58 -8.30 -0.93 7.32
C LEU A 58 -7.88 0.52 7.59
N PRO A 59 -8.30 1.11 8.72
CA PRO A 59 -7.86 2.44 9.13
C PRO A 59 -6.33 2.56 9.10
N VAL A 60 -5.84 3.57 8.39
CA VAL A 60 -4.40 3.79 8.20
C VAL A 60 -3.91 4.79 9.25
N PRO A 61 -2.80 4.50 9.97
CA PRO A 61 -2.23 5.46 10.90
C PRO A 61 -1.82 6.75 10.18
N ASN A 62 -1.82 7.86 10.91
CA ASN A 62 -1.26 9.11 10.42
C ASN A 62 -0.26 9.70 11.42
N LEU A 63 0.66 10.51 10.90
CA LEU A 63 1.78 11.02 11.66
C LEU A 63 1.33 11.91 12.82
N GLU A 64 0.31 12.75 12.59
CA GLU A 64 -0.18 13.73 13.58
C GLU A 64 -0.90 13.07 14.76
N GLY A 65 -1.73 12.05 14.52
CA GLY A 65 -2.56 11.41 15.54
C GLY A 65 -1.92 10.18 16.19
N THR A 66 -1.11 9.42 15.45
CA THR A 66 -0.58 8.12 15.93
C THR A 66 0.95 8.08 16.01
N GLY A 67 1.64 9.14 15.57
CA GLY A 67 3.09 9.20 15.45
C GLY A 67 3.66 8.24 14.40
N ARG A 68 2.82 7.70 13.50
CA ARG A 68 3.21 6.67 12.52
C ARG A 68 2.74 7.06 11.12
N ASP A 69 3.66 6.99 10.16
CA ASP A 69 3.36 7.17 8.74
C ASP A 69 3.40 5.79 8.03
N PRO A 70 2.36 5.41 7.26
CA PRO A 70 2.36 4.18 6.46
C PRO A 70 3.54 4.08 5.48
N VAL A 71 4.17 5.19 5.10
CA VAL A 71 5.39 5.22 4.30
C VAL A 71 6.56 4.56 5.03
N SER A 72 6.63 4.67 6.36
CA SER A 72 7.71 4.14 7.19
C SER A 72 7.62 2.64 7.45
N ALA A 73 6.53 1.98 7.05
CA ALA A 73 6.29 0.56 7.35
C ALA A 73 7.44 -0.35 6.89
N GLY A 74 7.98 -0.12 5.68
CA GLY A 74 9.10 -0.91 5.16
C GLY A 74 10.39 -0.74 5.97
N ALA A 75 10.71 0.49 6.37
CA ALA A 75 11.90 0.77 7.20
C ALA A 75 11.78 0.15 8.60
N ILE A 76 10.60 0.24 9.22
CA ILE A 76 10.31 -0.39 10.51
C ILE A 76 10.47 -1.92 10.38
N GLY A 77 9.92 -2.53 9.33
CA GLY A 77 10.06 -3.96 9.07
C GLY A 77 11.54 -4.38 8.93
N ALA A 78 12.34 -3.62 8.19
CA ALA A 78 13.77 -3.87 8.04
C ALA A 78 14.51 -3.78 9.39
N ALA A 79 14.20 -2.79 10.23
CA ALA A 79 14.79 -2.63 11.55
C ALA A 79 14.45 -3.80 12.49
N LEU A 80 13.19 -4.25 12.48
CA LEU A 80 12.75 -5.43 13.23
C LEU A 80 13.49 -6.70 12.76
N PHE A 81 13.67 -6.86 11.46
CA PHE A 81 14.39 -8.00 10.89
C PHE A 81 15.86 -7.99 11.30
N ALA A 82 16.53 -6.84 11.22
CA ALA A 82 17.92 -6.68 11.65
C ALA A 82 18.09 -7.01 13.15
N LYS A 83 17.18 -6.51 14.00
CA LYS A 83 17.15 -6.82 15.43
C LYS A 83 17.02 -8.33 15.67
N ALA A 84 16.07 -8.99 15.02
CA ALA A 84 15.85 -10.43 15.18
C ALA A 84 17.07 -11.26 14.76
N LEU A 85 17.74 -10.88 13.67
CA LEU A 85 18.97 -11.53 13.22
C LEU A 85 20.11 -11.35 14.23
N TYR A 86 20.28 -10.14 14.76
CA TYR A 86 21.28 -9.84 15.79
C TYR A 86 21.04 -10.65 17.07
N GLU A 87 19.82 -10.65 17.60
CA GLU A 87 19.46 -11.43 18.80
C GLU A 87 19.67 -12.94 18.60
N LYS A 88 19.40 -13.46 17.39
CA LYS A 88 19.68 -14.86 17.04
C LYS A 88 21.18 -15.16 17.03
N SER A 89 22.01 -14.21 16.60
CA SER A 89 23.46 -14.37 16.57
C SER A 89 24.09 -14.43 17.96
N LEU A 90 23.50 -13.77 18.97
CA LEU A 90 23.98 -13.80 20.36
C LEU A 90 23.68 -15.12 21.10
N LYS A 91 22.75 -15.94 20.58
CA LYS A 91 22.39 -17.24 21.16
C LYS A 91 23.16 -18.42 20.55
N ARG A 92 24.08 -18.13 19.62
CA ARG A 92 25.06 -19.08 19.07
C ARG A 92 26.38 -18.92 19.80
#